data_AF-A0A836MIU7-F1
#
_entry.id   AF-A0A836MIU7-F1
#
_cell.length_a   1.000
_cell.length_b   1.000
_cell.length_c   1.000
_cell.angle_alpha   90.00
_cell.angle_beta   90.00
_cell.angle_gamma   90.00
#
_symmetry.space_group_name_H-M   'P 1'
#
loop_
_entity.id
_entity.type
_entity.pdbx_description
1 polymer ?
#
loop_
_entity_poly.entity_id
_entity_poly.type
_entity_poly.pdbx_seq_one_letter_code
_entity_poly.pdbx_strand_id
1 'polypeptide(L)'
;MKDNELRKLYTIEAFLNYGDLPNTFREGWSPSYGLHFEEKNISFNEKAQVYISLNGRLKKTKCEFIQDRILAEKLLNYVEVKLKKLYPSIILNIRTVESRELDYRRKKALEEAKLNSVKLRELLE
;
A
#
# COMPACT_ATOMS: atom_id res chain seq x y z
N MET A 1 -20.60 -10.26 14.94
CA MET A 1 -20.12 -9.66 13.68
C MET A 1 -19.91 -10.80 12.70
N LYS A 2 -20.61 -10.81 11.56
CA LYS A 2 -20.53 -11.93 10.60
C LYS A 2 -19.20 -11.83 9.85
N ASP A 3 -18.39 -12.89 9.93
CA ASP A 3 -17.06 -13.02 9.32
C ASP A 3 -17.01 -12.63 7.81
N ASN A 4 -18.15 -12.65 7.13
CA ASN A 4 -18.28 -12.23 5.73
C ASN A 4 -17.98 -10.75 5.45
N GLU A 5 -18.20 -9.84 6.40
CA GLU A 5 -17.90 -8.41 6.20
C GLU A 5 -16.40 -8.11 6.26
N LEU A 6 -15.65 -8.91 7.03
CA LEU A 6 -14.19 -8.82 7.10
C LEU A 6 -13.51 -9.42 5.85
N ARG A 7 -14.17 -10.34 5.16
CA ARG A 7 -13.68 -10.99 3.93
C ARG A 7 -13.73 -10.10 2.68
N LYS A 8 -14.20 -8.86 2.78
CA LYS A 8 -14.38 -7.93 1.65
C LYS A 8 -13.70 -6.58 1.86
N LEU A 9 -12.62 -6.54 2.63
CA LEU A 9 -11.79 -5.34 2.71
C LEU A 9 -10.80 -5.30 1.54
N TYR A 10 -10.59 -4.12 1.01
CA TYR A 10 -9.68 -3.85 -0.10
C TYR A 10 -8.53 -2.99 0.36
N THR A 11 -7.41 -3.09 -0.34
CA THR A 11 -6.28 -2.18 -0.22
C THR A 11 -5.66 -1.93 -1.58
N ILE A 12 -4.87 -0.86 -1.69
CA ILE A 12 -4.08 -0.58 -2.89
C ILE A 12 -2.65 -1.02 -2.60
N GLU A 13 -2.19 -2.00 -3.37
CA GLU A 13 -0.79 -2.40 -3.40
C GLU A 13 -0.10 -1.77 -4.61
N ALA A 14 1.22 -1.66 -4.50
CA ALA A 14 2.07 -1.22 -5.58
C ALA A 14 3.30 -2.11 -5.67
N PHE A 15 3.73 -2.37 -6.90
CA PHE A 15 4.97 -3.05 -7.19
C PHE A 15 5.89 -2.11 -7.94
N LEU A 16 7.14 -1.99 -7.50
CA LEU A 16 8.15 -1.18 -8.17
C LEU A 16 9.48 -1.90 -8.14
N ASN A 17 10.38 -1.51 -9.03
CA ASN A 17 11.75 -2.00 -8.97
C ASN A 17 12.36 -1.54 -7.63
N TYR A 18 13.12 -2.42 -6.99
CA TYR A 18 13.73 -2.14 -5.70
C TYR A 18 14.63 -0.89 -5.74
N GLY A 19 15.31 -0.69 -6.87
CA GLY A 19 16.11 0.48 -7.19
C GLY A 19 15.35 1.80 -7.32
N ASP A 20 14.02 1.76 -7.45
CA ASP A 20 13.15 2.94 -7.53
C ASP A 20 12.45 3.25 -6.19
N LEU A 21 12.60 2.38 -5.19
CA LEU A 21 12.06 2.64 -3.85
C LEU A 21 12.71 3.89 -3.25
N PRO A 22 11.98 4.66 -2.42
CA PRO A 22 12.61 5.66 -1.58
C PRO A 22 13.75 5.04 -0.76
N ASN A 23 14.84 5.77 -0.54
CA ASN A 23 15.99 5.24 0.17
C ASN A 23 15.65 4.67 1.56
N THR A 24 14.73 5.31 2.28
CA THR A 24 14.23 4.85 3.59
C THR A 24 13.46 3.53 3.54
N PHE A 25 13.06 3.08 2.35
CA PHE A 25 12.34 1.82 2.14
C PHE A 25 13.29 0.67 1.80
N ARG A 26 14.47 0.98 1.26
CA ARG A 26 15.49 0.00 0.90
C ARG A 26 16.15 -0.54 2.17
N GLU A 27 16.23 -1.86 2.27
CA GLU A 27 16.99 -2.53 3.32
C GLU A 27 18.48 -2.20 3.21
N GLY A 28 19.15 -2.05 4.35
CA GLY A 28 20.58 -1.72 4.39
C GLY A 28 20.92 -0.26 4.05
N TRP A 29 19.93 0.60 3.78
CA TRP A 29 20.19 2.02 3.59
C TRP A 29 20.39 2.75 4.92
N SER A 30 21.48 3.52 5.01
CA SER A 30 21.72 4.48 6.08
C SER A 30 22.08 5.85 5.48
N PRO A 31 21.56 6.97 6.02
CA PRO A 31 21.98 8.32 5.61
C PRO A 31 23.50 8.54 5.74
N SER A 32 24.13 7.91 6.73
CA SER A 32 25.54 8.15 7.09
C SER A 32 26.53 7.31 6.27
N TYR A 33 26.10 6.16 5.74
CA TYR A 33 26.98 5.18 5.09
C TYR A 33 26.56 4.85 3.64
N GLY A 34 25.41 5.35 3.18
CA GLY A 34 24.85 4.96 1.88
C GLY A 34 24.17 3.59 1.92
N LEU A 35 24.15 2.88 0.79
CA LEU A 35 23.52 1.58 0.66
C LEU A 35 24.51 0.45 1.02
N HIS A 36 24.32 -0.21 2.16
CA HIS A 36 25.04 -1.45 2.51
C HIS A 36 24.23 -2.65 2.04
N PHE A 37 24.39 -3.03 0.76
CA PHE A 37 23.65 -4.12 0.12
C PHE A 37 24.39 -5.46 0.01
N GLU A 38 25.69 -5.49 0.28
CA GLU A 38 26.56 -6.64 -0.01
C GLU A 38 26.11 -7.94 0.68
N GLU A 39 25.29 -7.85 1.74
CA GLU A 39 24.78 -9.01 2.49
C GLU A 39 23.41 -9.53 2.01
N LYS A 40 22.67 -8.75 1.21
CA LYS A 40 21.24 -8.99 0.95
C LYS A 40 20.93 -9.62 -0.42
N ASN A 41 21.87 -9.60 -1.38
CA ASN A 41 21.69 -10.15 -2.74
C ASN A 41 20.42 -9.67 -3.49
N ILE A 42 19.89 -8.48 -3.16
CA ILE A 42 18.69 -7.92 -3.80
C ILE A 42 19.09 -7.21 -5.09
N SER A 43 18.44 -7.55 -6.21
CA SER A 43 18.70 -6.91 -7.50
C SER A 43 17.98 -5.58 -7.63
N PHE A 44 18.58 -4.61 -8.32
CA PHE A 44 17.96 -3.30 -8.61
C PHE A 44 16.59 -3.45 -9.30
N ASN A 45 16.45 -4.44 -10.18
CA ASN A 45 15.24 -4.69 -10.95
C ASN A 45 14.26 -5.65 -10.25
N GLU A 46 14.60 -6.15 -9.06
CA GLU A 46 13.73 -7.02 -8.29
C GLU A 46 12.45 -6.27 -7.91
N LYS A 47 11.29 -6.94 -8.00
CA LYS A 47 10.00 -6.32 -7.70
C LYS A 47 9.76 -6.30 -6.20
N ALA A 48 9.68 -5.09 -5.64
CA ALA A 48 9.29 -4.88 -4.26
C ALA A 48 7.80 -4.53 -4.16
N GLN A 49 7.09 -5.19 -3.25
CA GLN A 49 5.71 -4.87 -2.90
C GLN A 49 5.69 -3.78 -1.82
N VAL A 50 4.84 -2.77 -2.02
CA VAL A 50 4.50 -1.74 -1.04
C VAL A 50 2.99 -1.50 -1.08
N TYR A 51 2.47 -0.74 -0.12
CA TYR A 51 1.08 -0.33 -0.06
C TYR A 51 0.92 1.17 -0.29
N ILE A 52 -0.27 1.59 -0.70
CA ILE A 52 -0.61 3.00 -0.86
C ILE A 52 -1.51 3.43 0.30
N SER A 53 -1.14 4.54 0.93
CA SER A 53 -1.96 5.22 1.91
C SER A 53 -3.12 5.98 1.27
N LEU A 54 -4.14 6.33 2.05
CA LEU A 54 -5.30 7.11 1.58
C LEU A 54 -4.93 8.44 0.90
N ASN A 55 -3.78 9.02 1.26
CA ASN A 55 -3.29 10.29 0.71
C ASN A 55 -2.32 10.09 -0.47
N GLY A 56 -2.21 8.87 -1.02
CA GLY A 56 -1.36 8.56 -2.17
C GLY A 56 0.14 8.51 -1.87
N ARG A 57 0.54 8.21 -0.63
CA ARG A 57 1.96 7.96 -0.27
C ARG A 57 2.26 6.46 -0.16
N LEU A 58 3.46 6.03 -0.56
CA LEU A 58 3.95 4.66 -0.37
C LEU A 58 4.05 4.30 1.13
N LYS A 59 3.78 3.05 1.47
CA LYS A 59 3.92 2.43 2.81
C LYS A 59 4.57 1.07 2.68
N LYS A 60 5.64 0.82 3.44
CA LYS A 60 6.43 -0.43 3.31
C LYS A 60 5.68 -1.68 3.78
N THR A 61 4.97 -1.60 4.90
CA THR A 61 4.41 -2.80 5.57
C THR A 61 2.93 -2.69 5.93
N LYS A 62 2.45 -1.50 6.31
CA LYS A 62 1.06 -1.31 6.73
C LYS A 62 0.16 -0.99 5.53
N CYS A 63 -0.76 -1.90 5.21
CA CYS A 63 -1.86 -1.63 4.29
C CYS A 63 -2.96 -0.80 4.97
N GLU A 64 -3.66 0.02 4.18
CA GLU A 64 -4.87 0.73 4.61
C GLU A 64 -6.09 -0.04 4.13
N PHE A 65 -7.10 -0.19 5.00
CA PHE A 65 -8.32 -0.91 4.69
C PHE A 65 -9.37 0.02 4.09
N ILE A 66 -10.01 -0.45 3.03
CA ILE A 66 -11.07 0.23 2.29
C ILE A 66 -12.27 -0.72 2.24
N GLN A 67 -13.46 -0.21 2.56
CA GLN A 67 -14.64 -1.06 2.73
C GLN A 67 -15.25 -1.51 1.40
N ASP A 68 -15.10 -0.72 0.34
CA ASP A 68 -15.73 -0.95 -0.95
C ASP A 68 -14.72 -0.88 -2.09
N ARG A 69 -14.90 -1.76 -3.08
CA ARG A 69 -14.05 -1.83 -4.27
C ARG A 69 -14.16 -0.57 -5.10
N ILE A 70 -15.37 -0.01 -5.25
CA ILE A 70 -15.58 1.21 -6.05
C ILE A 70 -14.78 2.37 -5.46
N LEU A 71 -14.75 2.48 -4.13
CA LEU A 71 -13.97 3.51 -3.45
C LEU A 71 -12.45 3.29 -3.60
N ALA A 72 -12.02 2.03 -3.59
CA ALA A 72 -10.62 1.68 -3.89
C ALA A 72 -10.25 2.02 -5.35
N GLU A 73 -11.15 1.81 -6.31
CA GLU A 73 -10.97 2.17 -7.72
C GLU A 73 -10.90 3.70 -7.90
N LYS A 74 -11.78 4.46 -7.24
CA LYS A 74 -11.70 5.93 -7.23
C LYS A 74 -10.35 6.41 -6.67
N LEU A 75 -9.92 5.85 -5.54
CA LEU A 75 -8.62 6.21 -4.94
C LEU A 75 -7.46 5.83 -5.86
N LEU A 76 -7.49 4.65 -6.47
CA LEU A 76 -6.47 4.18 -7.42
C LEU A 76 -6.30 5.18 -8.56
N ASN A 77 -7.39 5.55 -9.24
CA ASN A 77 -7.38 6.50 -10.34
C ASN A 77 -6.86 7.88 -9.90
N TYR A 78 -7.25 8.33 -8.71
CA TYR A 78 -6.80 9.60 -8.15
C TYR A 78 -5.28 9.66 -7.91
N VAL A 79 -4.68 8.57 -7.40
CA VAL A 79 -3.25 8.53 -7.07
C VAL A 79 -2.36 8.10 -8.22
N GLU A 80 -2.90 7.37 -9.20
CA GLU A 80 -2.15 6.73 -10.28
C GLU A 80 -1.33 7.74 -11.09
N VAL A 81 -1.94 8.83 -11.53
CA VAL A 81 -1.27 9.84 -12.38
C VAL A 81 -0.07 10.44 -11.66
N LYS A 82 -0.20 10.74 -10.37
CA LYS A 82 0.88 11.30 -9.56
C LYS A 82 1.97 10.28 -9.29
N LEU A 83 1.60 9.06 -8.93
CA LEU A 83 2.55 8.01 -8.57
C LEU A 83 3.35 7.53 -9.77
N LYS A 84 2.74 7.36 -10.95
CA LYS A 84 3.45 6.99 -12.18
C LYS A 84 4.45 8.06 -12.64
N LYS A 85 4.19 9.34 -12.35
CA LYS A 85 5.16 10.43 -12.59
C LYS A 85 6.37 10.36 -11.65
N LEU A 86 6.14 9.99 -10.39
CA LEU A 86 7.21 9.90 -9.38
C LEU A 86 8.02 8.60 -9.47
N TYR A 87 7.36 7.50 -9.83
CA TYR A 87 7.93 6.16 -9.84
C TYR A 87 7.58 5.50 -11.18
N PRO A 88 8.41 5.64 -12.23
CA PRO A 88 8.07 5.15 -13.57
C PRO A 88 7.83 3.64 -13.66
N SER A 89 8.47 2.85 -12.79
CA SER A 89 8.30 1.38 -12.75
C SER A 89 7.12 0.89 -11.92
N ILE A 90 6.32 1.81 -11.35
CA ILE A 90 5.23 1.46 -10.44
C ILE A 90 4.07 0.81 -11.18
N ILE A 91 3.63 -0.32 -10.65
CA ILE A 91 2.42 -1.03 -11.05
C ILE A 91 1.49 -1.01 -9.84
N LEU A 92 0.31 -0.44 -10.00
CA LEU A 92 -0.68 -0.34 -8.93
C LEU A 92 -1.75 -1.41 -9.12
N ASN A 93 -2.22 -2.00 -8.03
CA ASN A 93 -3.26 -3.01 -8.06
C ASN A 93 -4.20 -2.89 -6.84
N ILE A 94 -5.46 -3.28 -7.02
CA ILE A 94 -6.40 -3.43 -5.93
C ILE A 94 -6.36 -4.87 -5.46
N ARG A 95 -5.98 -5.07 -4.21
CA ARG A 95 -5.90 -6.38 -3.58
C ARG A 95 -6.99 -6.54 -2.53
N THR A 96 -7.61 -7.71 -2.49
CA THR A 96 -8.46 -8.12 -1.38
C THR A 96 -7.57 -8.49 -0.20
N VAL A 97 -7.86 -7.92 0.97
CA VAL A 97 -7.09 -8.16 2.19
C VAL A 97 -7.29 -9.59 2.65
N GLU A 98 -6.20 -10.27 2.99
CA GLU A 98 -6.25 -11.67 3.42
C GLU A 98 -6.54 -11.79 4.92
N SER A 99 -7.16 -12.90 5.33
CA SER A 99 -7.50 -13.15 6.75
C SER A 99 -6.28 -13.06 7.69
N ARG A 100 -5.09 -13.49 7.23
CA ARG A 100 -3.84 -13.39 8.01
C ARG A 100 -3.43 -11.95 8.31
N GLU A 101 -3.74 -11.00 7.42
CA GLU A 101 -3.47 -9.57 7.60
C GLU A 101 -4.46 -8.96 8.61
N LEU A 102 -5.58 -9.64 8.85
CA LEU A 102 -6.62 -9.25 9.79
C LEU A 102 -6.45 -9.88 11.18
N ASP A 103 -5.64 -10.92 11.36
CA ASP A 103 -5.67 -11.76 12.58
C ASP A 103 -5.49 -11.01 13.90
N TYR A 104 -4.63 -9.99 13.94
CA TYR A 104 -4.46 -9.15 15.15
C TYR A 104 -5.39 -7.92 15.21
N ARG A 105 -6.17 -7.65 14.15
CA ARG A 105 -7.02 -6.45 14.02
C ARG A 105 -8.47 -6.71 13.64
N ARG A 106 -8.96 -7.96 13.54
CA ARG A 106 -10.29 -8.28 12.98
C ARG A 106 -11.42 -7.35 13.44
N LYS A 107 -11.51 -7.05 14.75
CA LYS A 107 -12.54 -6.13 15.28
C LYS A 107 -12.32 -4.66 14.86
N LYS A 108 -11.08 -4.18 14.88
CA LYS A 108 -10.71 -2.79 14.54
C LYS A 108 -10.60 -2.54 13.04
N ALA A 109 -10.32 -3.56 12.23
CA ALA A 109 -10.12 -3.42 10.80
C ALA A 109 -11.37 -2.91 10.08
N LEU A 110 -12.55 -3.37 10.50
CA LEU A 110 -13.82 -2.88 9.94
C LEU A 110 -14.09 -1.42 10.35
N GLU A 111 -13.80 -1.05 11.60
CA GLU A 111 -13.93 0.33 12.07
C GLU A 111 -12.96 1.27 11.35
N GLU A 112 -11.69 0.85 11.19
CA GLU A 112 -10.67 1.55 10.41
C GLU A 112 -11.12 1.72 8.95
N ALA A 113 -11.64 0.66 8.32
CA ALA A 113 -12.15 0.71 6.95
C ALA A 113 -13.35 1.68 6.80
N LYS A 114 -14.27 1.71 7.77
CA LYS A 114 -15.41 2.65 7.76
C LYS A 114 -14.93 4.10 7.88
N LEU A 115 -14.05 4.39 8.84
CA LEU A 115 -13.47 5.73 9.02
C LEU A 115 -12.67 6.17 7.80
N ASN A 116 -11.89 5.27 7.22
CA ASN A 116 -11.14 5.53 6.00
C ASN A 116 -12.06 5.80 4.82
N SER A 117 -13.19 5.09 4.74
CA SER A 117 -14.16 5.31 3.68
C SER A 117 -14.83 6.68 3.75
N VAL A 118 -15.11 7.20 4.95
CA VAL A 118 -15.59 8.57 5.14
C VAL A 118 -14.57 9.58 4.63
N LYS A 119 -13.30 9.46 5.07
CA LYS A 119 -12.20 10.34 4.63
C LYS A 119 -11.98 10.31 3.12
N LEU A 120 -12.10 9.13 2.50
CA LEU A 120 -11.94 8.99 1.05
C LEU A 120 -13.09 9.62 0.28
N ARG A 121 -14.33 9.55 0.79
CA ARG A 121 -15.46 10.26 0.17
C ARG A 121 -15.24 11.76 0.23
N GLU A 122 -14.86 12.31 1.38
CA GLU A 122 -14.53 13.74 1.53
C GLU A 122 -13.38 14.21 0.63
N LEU A 123 -12.47 13.31 0.26
CA LEU A 123 -11.31 13.63 -0.60
C LEU A 123 -11.63 13.52 -2.10
N LEU A 124 -12.56 12.63 -2.47
CA LEU A 124 -12.80 12.21 -3.87
C LEU A 124 -14.17 12.63 -4.41
N GLU A 125 -15.04 13.20 -3.58
CA GLU A 125 -16.34 13.80 -3.92
C GLU A 125 -16.30 15.31 -3.67
#